data_AF-A0A0K2TUQ2-F1
#
_entry.id   AF-A0A0K2TUQ2-F1
#
_cell.length_a   1.000
_cell.length_b   1.000
_cell.length_c   1.000
_cell.angle_alpha   90.00
_cell.angle_beta   90.00
_cell.angle_gamma   90.00
#
_symmetry.space_group_name_H-M   'P 1'
#
loop_
_entity.id
_entity.type
_entity.pdbx_description
1 polymer ?
#
loop_
_entity_poly.entity_id
_entity_poly.type
_entity_poly.pdbx_seq_one_letter_code
_entity_poly.pdbx_strand_id
1 'polypeptide(L)' 'MVAAGIAALLKKMNYKDVVVAIDGSVFRFHPHFPNIMKSRISQLMGIDYKFDLMLSTDGSGRGAALVAATLLGQCAI' A
#
# COMPACT_ATOMS: atom_id res chain seq x y z
N MET A 1 8.00 9.83 -9.34
CA MET A 1 8.52 8.45 -9.46
C MET A 1 7.68 7.41 -8.71
N VAL A 2 7.38 7.58 -7.42
CA VAL A 2 6.67 6.56 -6.62
C VAL A 2 5.32 6.12 -7.22
N ALA A 3 4.51 7.06 -7.72
CA ALA A 3 3.23 6.76 -8.36
C ALA A 3 3.34 5.83 -9.59
N ALA A 4 4.41 5.97 -10.38
CA ALA A 4 4.64 5.12 -11.55
C ALA A 4 5.03 3.69 -11.15
N GLY A 5 5.80 3.52 -10.08
CA GLY A 5 6.13 2.21 -9.53
C GLY A 5 4.90 1.48 -8.99
N ILE A 6 4.03 2.20 -8.24
CA ILE A 6 2.77 1.65 -7.75
C ILE A 6 1.86 1.26 -8.94
N ALA A 7 1.71 2.12 -9.93
CA ALA A 7 0.90 1.83 -11.11
C ALA A 7 1.42 0.61 -11.90
N ALA A 8 2.75 0.49 -12.07
CA ALA A 8 3.35 -0.66 -12.73
C ALA A 8 3.11 -1.97 -11.96
N LEU A 9 3.20 -1.95 -10.63
CA LEU A 9 2.91 -3.10 -9.78
C LEU A 9 1.44 -3.50 -9.83
N LEU A 10 0.53 -2.53 -9.70
CA LEU A 10 -0.91 -2.77 -9.79
C LEU A 10 -1.29 -3.37 -11.15
N LYS A 11 -0.74 -2.83 -12.24
CA LYS A 11 -0.96 -3.35 -13.60
C LYS A 11 -0.39 -4.76 -13.79
N LYS A 12 0.76 -5.07 -13.18
CA LYS A 12 1.35 -6.42 -13.22
C LYS A 12 0.51 -7.43 -12.43
N MET A 13 -0.08 -7.02 -11.32
CA MET A 13 -0.89 -7.89 -10.47
C MET A 13 -2.33 -8.07 -10.99
N ASN A 14 -2.82 -7.15 -11.84
CA ASN A 14 -4.15 -7.21 -12.48
C ASN A 14 -5.33 -7.39 -11.49
N TYR A 15 -5.17 -6.85 -10.27
CA TYR A 15 -6.25 -6.81 -9.28
C TYR A 15 -7.11 -5.56 -9.47
N LYS A 16 -8.44 -5.73 -9.39
CA LYS A 16 -9.41 -4.65 -9.62
C LYS A 16 -9.60 -3.71 -8.43
N ASP A 17 -9.37 -4.20 -7.21
CA ASP A 17 -9.50 -3.44 -5.96
C ASP A 17 -8.28 -3.71 -5.08
N VAL A 18 -7.44 -2.70 -4.85
CA VAL A 18 -6.19 -2.84 -4.08
C VAL A 18 -6.04 -1.68 -3.11
N VAL A 19 -5.76 -2.01 -1.85
CA VAL A 19 -5.35 -1.04 -0.84
C VAL A 19 -3.84 -1.10 -0.68
N VAL A 20 -3.18 0.03 -0.89
CA VAL A 20 -1.73 0.17 -0.71
C VAL A 20 -1.47 0.85 0.63
N ALA A 21 -0.85 0.10 1.54
CA ALA A 21 -0.38 0.66 2.80
C ALA A 21 0.90 1.47 2.57
N ILE A 22 0.88 2.74 2.99
CA ILE A 22 2.03 3.64 2.91
C ILE A 22 2.49 4.00 4.32
N ASP A 23 3.79 3.86 4.55
CA ASP A 23 4.46 4.35 5.75
C ASP A 23 5.57 5.33 5.34
N GLY A 24 5.77 6.38 6.13
CA GLY A 24 6.75 7.42 5.87
C GLY A 24 6.35 8.78 6.40
N SER A 25 7.33 9.50 6.93
CA SER A 25 7.19 10.86 7.47
C SER A 25 6.61 11.84 6.42
N VAL A 26 6.97 11.71 5.14
CA VAL A 26 6.44 12.56 4.06
C VAL A 26 4.93 12.37 3.88
N PHE A 27 4.42 11.14 3.98
CA PHE A 27 2.98 10.88 3.86
C PHE A 27 2.22 11.27 5.14
N ARG A 28 2.90 11.23 6.31
CA ARG A 28 2.33 11.56 7.61
C ARG A 28 2.29 13.06 7.92
N PHE A 29 3.34 13.80 7.57
CA PHE A 29 3.51 15.21 7.97
C PHE A 29 3.08 16.21 6.90
N HIS A 30 2.89 15.79 5.64
CA HIS A 30 2.42 16.69 4.58
C HIS A 30 0.95 16.47 4.23
N PRO A 31 0.04 17.41 4.56
CA PRO A 31 -1.40 17.23 4.35
C PRO A 31 -1.82 17.16 2.87
N HIS A 32 -1.03 17.76 1.95
CA HIS A 32 -1.36 17.77 0.51
C HIS A 32 -0.76 16.60 -0.28
N PHE A 33 0.25 15.92 0.27
CA PHE A 33 0.97 14.85 -0.44
C PHE A 33 0.09 13.64 -0.76
N PRO A 34 -0.80 13.16 0.14
CA PRO A 34 -1.70 12.04 -0.15
C PRO A 34 -2.62 12.29 -1.34
N ASN A 35 -3.21 13.49 -1.42
CA ASN A 35 -4.13 13.86 -2.50
C ASN A 35 -3.43 13.96 -3.84
N ILE A 36 -2.26 14.60 -3.88
CA ILE A 36 -1.45 14.68 -5.11
C ILE A 36 -1.06 13.27 -5.56
N MET A 37 -0.63 12.41 -4.63
CA MET A 37 -0.21 11.05 -4.94
C MET A 37 -1.38 10.20 -5.46
N LYS A 38 -2.57 10.26 -4.83
CA LYS A 38 -3.79 9.62 -5.36
C LYS A 38 -4.12 10.11 -6.76
N SER A 39 -4.12 11.42 -6.99
CA SER A 39 -4.44 12.00 -8.30
C SER A 39 -3.48 11.51 -9.39
N ARG A 40 -2.17 11.46 -9.09
CA ARG A 40 -1.16 10.96 -10.05
C ARG A 40 -1.30 9.47 -10.34
N ILE A 41 -1.56 8.64 -9.33
CA ILE A 41 -1.75 7.19 -9.55
C ILE A 41 -3.01 6.96 -10.38
N SER A 42 -4.09 7.68 -10.10
CA SER A 42 -5.35 7.59 -10.87
C SER A 42 -5.14 7.98 -12.34
N GLN A 43 -4.36 9.03 -12.62
CA GLN A 43 -3.99 9.40 -14.00
C GLN A 43 -3.19 8.31 -14.73
N LEU A 44 -2.38 7.52 -14.03
CA LEU A 44 -1.55 6.46 -14.63
C LEU A 44 -2.28 5.11 -14.75
N MET A 45 -3.19 4.80 -13.83
CA MET A 45 -3.91 3.52 -13.76
C MET A 45 -5.14 3.47 -14.67
N GLY A 46 -5.76 4.62 -14.99
CA GLY A 46 -7.02 4.68 -15.73
C GLY A 46 -8.27 4.52 -14.84
N ILE A 47 -9.45 4.51 -15.46
CA ILE A 47 -10.76 4.54 -14.77
C ILE A 47 -11.17 3.14 -14.25
N ASP A 48 -10.65 2.07 -14.85
CA ASP A 48 -11.07 0.68 -14.57
C ASP A 48 -10.48 0.07 -13.28
N TYR A 49 -9.56 0.77 -12.60
CA TYR A 49 -8.87 0.25 -11.42
C TYR A 49 -9.22 1.05 -10.17
N LYS A 50 -9.75 0.35 -9.17
CA LYS A 50 -10.05 0.92 -7.87
C LYS A 50 -8.85 0.71 -6.95
N PHE A 51 -8.30 1.80 -6.41
CA PHE A 51 -7.21 1.74 -5.46
C PHE A 51 -7.42 2.72 -4.32
N ASP A 52 -6.92 2.37 -3.13
CA ASP A 52 -6.86 3.27 -2.00
C ASP A 52 -5.43 3.31 -1.42
N LEU A 53 -5.07 4.46 -0.86
CA LEU A 53 -3.82 4.67 -0.14
C LEU A 53 -4.16 4.86 1.33
N MET A 54 -3.67 3.95 2.16
CA MET A 54 -3.91 3.96 3.60
C MET A 54 -2.60 4.25 4.33
N LEU A 55 -2.62 5.23 5.24
CA LEU A 55 -1.48 5.49 6.11
C LEU A 55 -1.38 4.36 7.14
N SER A 56 -0.25 3.66 7.16
CA SER A 56 0.04 2.66 8.19
C SER A 56 0.78 3.32 9.34
N THR A 57 0.25 3.19 10.57
CA THR A 57 0.85 3.81 11.78
C THR A 57 2.01 3.00 12.34
N ASP A 58 2.03 1.68 12.08
CA ASP A 58 3.08 0.74 12.49
C ASP A 58 2.98 -0.54 11.63
N GLY A 59 3.34 -0.41 10.36
CA GLY A 59 3.31 -1.55 9.43
C GLY A 59 4.41 -2.58 9.73
N SER A 60 5.56 -2.11 10.21
CA SER A 60 6.73 -2.95 10.46
C SER A 60 6.54 -3.84 11.69
N GLY A 61 6.07 -3.29 12.82
CA GLY A 61 5.86 -4.07 14.05
C GLY A 61 4.73 -5.09 13.93
N ARG A 62 3.58 -4.66 13.39
CA ARG A 62 2.41 -5.55 13.22
C ARG A 62 2.65 -6.64 12.17
N GLY A 63 3.33 -6.30 11.07
CA GLY A 63 3.68 -7.27 10.04
C GLY A 63 4.61 -8.36 10.58
N ALA A 64 5.64 -7.98 11.33
CA ALA A 64 6.57 -8.93 11.95
C ALA A 64 5.86 -9.83 12.97
N ALA A 65 4.98 -9.28 13.80
CA ALA A 65 4.21 -10.05 14.77
C ALA A 65 3.27 -11.07 14.11
N LEU A 66 2.61 -10.69 13.02
CA LEU A 66 1.74 -11.59 12.27
C LEU A 66 2.54 -12.77 11.68
N VAL A 67 3.67 -12.49 11.03
CA VAL A 67 4.54 -13.54 10.47
C VAL A 67 5.05 -14.47 11.57
N ALA A 68 5.52 -13.92 12.69
CA ALA A 68 5.96 -14.71 13.83
C ALA A 68 4.83 -15.63 14.37
N ALA A 69 3.61 -15.11 14.49
CA ALA A 69 2.46 -15.91 14.93
C ALA A 69 2.11 -17.04 13.95
N THR A 70 2.18 -16.80 12.64
CA THR A 70 1.94 -17.85 11.63
C THR A 70 3.00 -18.95 11.66
N LEU A 71 4.25 -18.62 11.96
CA LEU A 71 5.33 -19.59 12.13
C LEU A 71 5.19 -20.40 13.42
N LEU A 72 4.77 -19.75 14.51
CA LEU A 72 4.49 -20.45 15.78
C LEU A 72 3.29 -21.40 15.68
N GLY A 73 2.26 -21.04 14.91
CA GLY A 73 1.09 -21.89 14.68
C GLY A 73 1.38 -23.16 13.90
N GLN A 74 2.36 -23.15 12.98
CA GLN A 74 2.74 -24.35 12.21
C GLN A 74 3.51 -25.40 13.01
N CYS A 75 4.13 -25.04 14.14
CA CYS A 75 4.78 -26.01 15.04
C CYS A 75 3.81 -26.63 16.06
N ALA A 76 2.55 -26.16 16.14
CA ALA A 76 1.58 -26.63 17.12
C ALA A 76 0.56 -27.66 16.56
N ILE A 77 0.80 -28.16 15.34
CA ILE A 77 0.02 -29.21 14.64
C ILE A 77 0.96 -30.33 14.25
#